data_AF-A0A0C2C5H7-F1
#
_entry.id   AF-A0A0C2C5H7-F1
#
_cell.length_a   1.000
_cell.length_b   1.000
_cell.length_c   1.000
_cell.angle_alpha   90.00
_cell.angle_beta   90.00
_cell.angle_gamma   90.00
#
_symmetry.space_group_name_H-M   'P 1'
#
loop_
_entity.id
_entity.type
_entity.pdbx_description
1 polymer ?
#
loop_
_entity_poly.entity_id
_entity_poly.type
_entity_poly.pdbx_seq_one_letter_code
_entity_poly.pdbx_strand_id
1 'polypeptide(L)'
;MVLTRGALSRLVESQNYASTAPLLLWLNGGPGSSSVWGMLTENGPFRPNKDGKTLYENVYSWNKTADENYNALKDFFSIYPQYLRREFFVTGESYGGVYVPTLSRRILQGIYTQELPVNFKGIAIGNGELTTKHQVNSVIFQLYTYGLVGRT
;
A
#
# COMPACT_ATOMS: atom_id res chain seq x y z
N MET A 1 19.45 -2.80 -8.30
CA MET A 1 18.12 -2.55 -8.90
C MET A 1 17.64 -3.89 -9.42
N VAL A 2 16.56 -4.43 -8.88
CA VAL A 2 16.04 -5.75 -9.31
C VAL A 2 14.69 -5.55 -10.00
N LEU A 3 14.58 -6.13 -11.19
CA LEU A 3 13.36 -6.19 -11.98
C LEU A 3 12.65 -7.52 -11.68
N THR A 4 11.50 -7.46 -11.03
CA THR A 4 10.62 -8.62 -10.81
C THR A 4 9.35 -8.40 -11.60
N ARG A 5 9.06 -9.23 -12.63
CA ARG A 5 7.85 -9.17 -13.49
C ARG A 5 7.20 -7.78 -13.66
N GLY A 6 7.99 -6.77 -14.02
CA GLY A 6 7.51 -5.40 -14.30
C GLY A 6 7.56 -4.39 -13.13
N ALA A 7 7.88 -4.82 -11.91
CA ALA A 7 8.12 -3.94 -10.76
C ALA A 7 9.61 -3.64 -10.58
N LEU A 8 9.94 -2.36 -10.42
CA LEU A 8 11.28 -1.90 -10.10
C LEU A 8 11.44 -1.86 -8.58
N SER A 9 12.42 -2.59 -8.05
CA SER A 9 12.74 -2.56 -6.61
C SER A 9 14.19 -2.15 -6.36
N ARG A 10 14.40 -1.43 -5.25
CA ARG A 10 15.71 -1.09 -4.70
C ARG A 10 15.80 -1.66 -3.28
N LEU A 11 16.71 -2.61 -3.09
CA LEU A 11 17.10 -3.10 -1.79
C LEU A 11 18.26 -2.25 -1.24
N VAL A 12 18.17 -1.87 0.02
CA VAL A 12 19.24 -1.21 0.78
C VAL A 12 19.37 -1.97 2.10
N GLU A 13 20.55 -2.54 2.36
CA GLU A 13 20.78 -3.31 3.58
C GLU A 13 21.01 -2.39 4.78
N SER A 14 20.73 -2.92 5.98
CA SER A 14 21.03 -2.23 7.23
C SER A 14 22.53 -1.96 7.35
N GLN A 15 22.89 -0.76 7.79
CA GLN A 15 24.29 -0.39 8.05
C GLN A 15 24.89 -1.18 9.23
N ASN A 16 24.04 -1.66 10.14
CA ASN A 16 24.43 -2.46 11.30
C ASN A 16 23.65 -3.78 11.31
N TYR A 17 24.35 -4.90 11.57
CA TYR A 17 23.73 -6.22 11.70
C TYR A 17 22.89 -6.64 10.48
N ALA A 18 23.35 -6.38 9.25
CA ALA A 18 22.65 -6.74 8.01
C ALA A 18 22.21 -8.22 7.96
N SER A 19 22.99 -9.12 8.59
CA SER A 19 22.71 -10.55 8.69
C SER A 19 21.63 -10.95 9.70
N THR A 20 21.14 -10.05 10.56
CA THR A 20 20.04 -10.33 11.50
C THR A 20 18.91 -9.30 11.53
N ALA A 21 19.13 -8.09 10.98
CA ALA A 21 18.13 -7.04 10.91
C ALA A 21 16.80 -7.50 10.23
N PRO A 22 15.64 -6.97 10.66
CA PRO A 22 14.36 -7.18 9.97
C PRO A 22 14.39 -6.70 8.53
N LEU A 23 13.53 -7.27 7.70
CA LEU A 23 13.26 -6.80 6.35
C LEU A 23 11.98 -5.94 6.35
N LEU A 24 12.06 -4.76 5.76
CA LEU A 24 10.96 -3.81 5.67
C LEU A 24 10.67 -3.49 4.19
N LEU A 25 9.43 -3.71 3.78
CA LEU A 25 8.90 -3.24 2.50
C LEU A 25 8.26 -1.86 2.70
N TRP A 26 8.64 -0.89 1.88
CA TRP A 26 8.04 0.45 1.87
C TRP A 26 7.24 0.68 0.58
N LEU A 27 5.97 1.06 0.72
CA LEU A 27 5.07 1.40 -0.37
C LEU A 27 4.59 2.85 -0.21
N ASN A 28 5.00 3.72 -1.14
CA ASN A 28 4.39 5.04 -1.24
C ASN A 28 2.98 4.92 -1.84
N GLY A 29 2.09 5.84 -1.48
CA GLY A 29 0.84 6.09 -2.19
C GLY A 29 1.05 6.80 -3.53
N GLY A 30 -0.02 7.39 -4.07
CA GLY A 30 0.07 8.21 -5.30
C GLY A 30 0.37 7.41 -6.58
N PRO A 31 0.48 8.07 -7.74
CA PRO A 31 1.45 9.14 -7.99
C PRO A 31 0.88 10.56 -7.89
N GLY A 32 1.39 11.36 -6.96
CA GLY A 32 1.10 12.81 -6.89
C GLY A 32 -0.21 13.19 -6.20
N SER A 33 -0.16 13.33 -4.87
CA SER A 33 -0.94 14.32 -4.11
C SER A 33 -2.48 14.25 -4.16
N SER A 34 -3.05 13.21 -3.54
CA SER A 34 -4.23 13.22 -2.63
C SER A 34 -4.83 11.81 -2.64
N SER A 35 -4.74 11.10 -1.51
CA SER A 35 -5.15 9.69 -1.46
C SER A 35 -6.63 9.46 -1.87
N VAL A 36 -7.51 10.44 -1.63
CA VAL A 36 -8.92 10.39 -2.07
C VAL A 36 -9.10 10.60 -3.57
N TRP A 37 -8.29 11.48 -4.17
CA TRP A 37 -8.30 11.71 -5.62
C TRP A 37 -7.76 10.48 -6.34
N GLY A 38 -6.61 9.95 -5.91
CA GLY A 38 -6.08 8.69 -6.45
C GLY A 38 -7.07 7.51 -6.37
N MET A 39 -7.88 7.45 -5.32
CA MET A 39 -8.93 6.43 -5.17
C MET A 39 -10.04 6.53 -6.21
N LEU A 40 -10.59 7.74 -6.40
CA LEU A 40 -11.81 7.95 -7.17
C LEU A 40 -11.52 8.29 -8.63
N THR A 41 -10.36 8.88 -8.93
CA THR A 41 -10.00 9.43 -10.24
C THR A 41 -8.70 8.89 -10.81
N GLU A 42 -7.95 8.04 -10.09
CA GLU A 42 -6.81 7.30 -10.67
C GLU A 42 -7.05 5.79 -10.72
N ASN A 43 -7.00 5.07 -9.60
CA ASN A 43 -6.81 3.62 -9.66
C ASN A 43 -7.59 2.81 -8.59
N GLY A 44 -8.39 3.47 -7.74
CA GLY A 44 -9.19 2.77 -6.75
C GLY A 44 -10.32 1.93 -7.36
N PRO A 45 -10.99 1.10 -6.53
CA PRO A 45 -11.96 0.11 -6.97
C PRO A 45 -13.25 0.69 -7.54
N PHE A 46 -13.51 1.98 -7.30
CA PHE A 46 -14.75 2.63 -7.68
C PHE A 46 -14.50 4.04 -8.21
N ARG A 47 -15.29 4.44 -9.20
CA ARG A 47 -15.26 5.75 -9.86
C ARG A 47 -16.58 6.47 -9.63
N PRO A 48 -16.57 7.80 -9.45
CA PRO A 48 -17.80 8.58 -9.37
C PRO A 48 -18.49 8.67 -10.72
N ASN A 49 -19.80 8.43 -10.75
CA ASN A 49 -20.63 8.73 -11.91
C ASN A 49 -20.79 10.25 -12.07
N LYS A 50 -21.20 10.67 -13.28
CA LYS A 50 -21.49 12.09 -13.60
C LYS A 50 -22.56 12.72 -12.72
N ASP A 51 -23.38 11.91 -12.05
CA ASP A 51 -24.43 12.34 -11.12
C ASP A 51 -23.88 12.85 -9.77
N GLY A 52 -22.59 12.62 -9.48
CA GLY A 52 -21.95 12.97 -8.21
C GLY A 52 -22.52 12.23 -6.99
N LYS A 53 -23.35 11.19 -7.21
CA LYS A 53 -24.14 10.51 -6.17
C LYS A 53 -23.90 9.00 -6.13
N THR A 54 -23.55 8.40 -7.27
CA THR A 54 -23.35 6.95 -7.38
C THR A 54 -21.94 6.61 -7.85
N LEU A 55 -21.50 5.38 -7.60
CA LEU A 55 -20.19 4.87 -8.00
C LEU A 55 -20.34 3.71 -9.00
N TYR A 56 -19.38 3.58 -9.93
CA TYR A 56 -19.23 2.40 -10.79
C TYR A 56 -17.89 1.69 -10.55
N GLU A 57 -17.84 0.38 -10.75
CA GLU A 57 -16.63 -0.42 -10.54
C GLU A 57 -15.54 -0.07 -11.55
N ASN A 58 -14.31 0.09 -11.05
CA ASN A 58 -13.12 0.15 -11.87
C ASN A 58 -12.61 -1.27 -12.12
N VAL A 59 -12.86 -1.85 -13.30
CA VAL A 59 -12.35 -3.19 -13.66
C VAL A 59 -10.82 -3.28 -13.79
N TYR A 60 -10.14 -2.13 -13.72
CA TYR A 60 -8.69 -1.98 -13.62
C TYR A 60 -8.24 -1.63 -12.18
N SER A 61 -9.09 -1.93 -11.20
CA SER A 61 -8.87 -1.72 -9.78
C SER A 61 -7.60 -2.37 -9.26
N TRP A 62 -7.05 -1.75 -8.23
CA TRP A 62 -5.90 -2.21 -7.46
C TRP A 62 -6.11 -3.47 -6.61
N ASN A 63 -7.26 -4.14 -6.67
CA ASN A 63 -7.29 -5.56 -6.29
C ASN A 63 -6.31 -6.39 -7.14
N LYS A 64 -6.12 -6.04 -8.42
CA LYS A 64 -5.03 -6.58 -9.26
C LYS A 64 -3.66 -6.16 -8.75
N THR A 65 -3.51 -4.93 -8.27
CA THR A 65 -2.23 -4.42 -7.73
C THR A 65 -1.79 -5.14 -6.46
N ALA A 66 -2.73 -5.58 -5.60
CA ALA A 66 -2.37 -6.43 -4.47
C ALA A 66 -1.80 -7.79 -4.92
N ASP A 67 -2.38 -8.40 -5.97
CA ASP A 67 -1.87 -9.64 -6.55
C ASP A 67 -0.53 -9.44 -7.29
N GLU A 68 -0.37 -8.34 -8.02
CA GLU A 68 0.88 -7.98 -8.69
C GLU A 68 2.01 -7.73 -7.68
N ASN A 69 1.74 -6.95 -6.63
CA ASN A 69 2.69 -6.73 -5.54
C ASN A 69 3.04 -8.03 -4.81
N TYR A 70 2.07 -8.92 -4.61
CA TYR A 70 2.32 -10.24 -4.03
C TYR A 70 3.18 -11.12 -4.95
N ASN A 71 2.94 -11.11 -6.27
CA ASN A 71 3.79 -11.82 -7.23
C ASN A 71 5.21 -11.25 -7.29
N ALA A 72 5.36 -9.92 -7.27
CA ALA A 72 6.68 -9.28 -7.18
C ALA A 72 7.41 -9.66 -5.88
N LEU A 73 6.68 -9.81 -4.78
CA LEU A 73 7.25 -10.27 -3.51
C LEU A 73 7.73 -11.72 -3.58
N LYS A 74 6.95 -12.62 -4.21
CA LYS A 74 7.39 -14.01 -4.47
C LYS A 74 8.67 -14.03 -5.31
N ASP A 75 8.71 -13.26 -6.39
CA ASP A 75 9.90 -13.14 -7.23
C ASP A 75 11.10 -12.59 -6.44
N PHE A 76 10.89 -11.56 -5.60
CA PHE A 76 11.93 -11.00 -4.73
C PHE A 76 12.53 -12.07 -3.82
N PHE A 77 11.70 -12.86 -3.12
CA PHE A 77 12.19 -13.91 -2.22
C PHE A 77 12.77 -15.12 -2.96
N SER A 78 12.38 -15.36 -4.22
CA SER A 78 13.05 -16.34 -5.08
C SER A 78 14.48 -15.92 -5.43
N ILE A 79 14.73 -14.62 -5.59
CA ILE A 79 16.06 -14.06 -5.89
C ILE A 79 16.89 -13.92 -4.60
N TYR A 80 16.24 -13.58 -3.48
CA TYR A 80 16.88 -13.34 -2.19
C TYR A 80 16.34 -14.28 -1.08
N PRO A 81 16.54 -15.60 -1.21
CA PRO A 81 16.01 -16.58 -0.26
C PRO A 81 16.56 -16.41 1.16
N GLN A 82 17.73 -15.77 1.32
CA GLN A 82 18.32 -15.49 2.63
C GLN A 82 17.48 -14.59 3.52
N TYR A 83 16.56 -13.79 2.96
CA TYR A 83 15.68 -12.93 3.75
C TYR A 83 14.36 -13.59 4.16
N LEU A 84 14.03 -14.78 3.64
CA LEU A 84 12.73 -15.43 3.85
C LEU A 84 12.40 -15.66 5.34
N ARG A 85 13.44 -15.92 6.16
CA ARG A 85 13.31 -16.15 7.60
C ARG A 85 13.38 -14.87 8.44
N ARG A 86 13.75 -13.73 7.85
CA ARG A 86 13.81 -12.45 8.59
C ARG A 86 12.43 -12.02 8.98
N GLU A 87 12.35 -11.38 10.13
CA GLU A 87 11.14 -10.66 10.50
C GLU A 87 10.78 -9.68 9.39
N PHE A 88 9.59 -9.85 8.84
CA PHE A 88 9.16 -9.12 7.66
C PHE A 88 8.00 -8.19 7.99
N PHE A 89 8.14 -6.91 7.64
CA PHE A 89 7.14 -5.87 7.86
C PHE A 89 6.77 -5.21 6.55
N VAL A 90 5.48 -4.90 6.37
CA VAL A 90 4.99 -4.12 5.23
C VAL A 90 4.55 -2.75 5.71
N THR A 91 5.13 -1.72 5.14
CA THR A 91 4.89 -0.33 5.56
C THR A 91 4.55 0.54 4.37
N GLY A 92 3.86 1.65 4.63
CA GLY A 92 3.55 2.59 3.57
C GLY A 92 2.93 3.88 4.06
N GLU A 93 2.73 4.82 3.13
CA GLU A 93 2.23 6.16 3.42
C GLU A 93 1.13 6.57 2.43
N SER A 94 0.21 7.46 2.82
CA SER A 94 -0.82 8.01 1.94
C SER A 94 -1.73 6.89 1.42
N TYR A 95 -1.76 6.63 0.12
CA TYR A 95 -2.49 5.48 -0.43
C TYR A 95 -1.93 4.12 0.01
N GLY A 96 -0.75 4.11 0.64
CA GLY A 96 -0.28 2.98 1.45
C GLY A 96 -1.33 2.47 2.44
N GLY A 97 -2.27 3.32 2.87
CA GLY A 97 -3.44 2.91 3.66
C GLY A 97 -4.35 1.86 3.01
N VAL A 98 -4.37 1.77 1.68
CA VAL A 98 -5.08 0.72 0.93
C VAL A 98 -4.14 -0.40 0.52
N TYR A 99 -2.92 -0.07 0.06
CA TYR A 99 -1.97 -1.08 -0.40
C TYR A 99 -1.50 -2.02 0.71
N VAL A 100 -1.13 -1.46 1.86
CA VAL A 100 -0.52 -2.22 2.95
C VAL A 100 -1.51 -3.26 3.48
N PRO A 101 -2.79 -2.94 3.79
CA PRO A 101 -3.74 -3.96 4.24
C PRO A 101 -4.10 -4.98 3.16
N THR A 102 -4.28 -4.55 1.90
CA THR A 102 -4.67 -5.47 0.81
C THR A 102 -3.55 -6.45 0.46
N LEU A 103 -2.29 -6.00 0.40
CA LEU A 103 -1.12 -6.86 0.22
C LEU A 103 -0.93 -7.79 1.42
N SER A 104 -1.07 -7.27 2.65
CA SER A 104 -0.93 -8.08 3.87
C SER A 104 -1.94 -9.22 3.92
N ARG A 105 -3.18 -8.98 3.47
CA ARG A 105 -4.17 -10.04 3.32
C ARG A 105 -3.71 -11.14 2.35
N ARG A 106 -3.09 -10.77 1.23
CA ARG A 106 -2.55 -11.73 0.26
C ARG A 106 -1.35 -12.49 0.81
N ILE A 107 -0.45 -11.83 1.53
CA ILE A 107 0.68 -12.47 2.23
C ILE A 107 0.18 -13.50 3.25
N LEU A 108 -0.79 -13.14 4.09
CA LEU A 108 -1.38 -14.07 5.06
C LEU A 108 -2.01 -15.29 4.38
N GLN A 109 -2.69 -15.09 3.24
CA GLN A 109 -3.20 -16.20 2.44
C GLN A 109 -2.08 -17.08 1.89
N GLY A 110 -0.99 -16.48 1.39
CA GLY A 110 0.20 -17.20 0.92
C GLY A 110 0.92 -17.99 2.01
N ILE A 111 0.96 -17.49 3.24
CA ILE A 111 1.48 -18.21 4.41
C ILE A 111 0.57 -19.40 4.72
N TYR A 112 -0.74 -19.20 4.75
CA TYR A 112 -1.71 -20.26 5.02
C TYR A 112 -1.64 -21.39 3.98
N THR A 113 -1.50 -21.05 2.70
CA THR A 113 -1.38 -22.02 1.59
C THR A 113 0.04 -22.55 1.37
N GLN A 114 1.02 -22.10 2.16
CA GLN A 114 2.45 -22.43 2.02
C GLN A 114 3.08 -21.98 0.68
N GLU A 115 2.44 -21.07 -0.05
CA GLU A 115 2.99 -20.52 -1.31
C GLU A 115 4.10 -19.50 -1.06
N LEU A 116 4.00 -18.72 0.03
CA LEU A 116 5.00 -17.74 0.43
C LEU A 116 5.17 -17.75 1.96
N PRO A 117 5.95 -18.69 2.52
CA PRO A 117 6.08 -18.87 3.97
C PRO A 117 7.07 -17.89 4.60
N VAL A 118 6.80 -16.59 4.47
CA VAL A 118 7.61 -15.51 5.06
C VAL A 118 7.31 -15.33 6.55
N ASN A 119 8.30 -14.90 7.34
CA ASN A 119 8.14 -14.59 8.76
C ASN A 119 7.50 -13.19 8.97
N PHE A 120 6.25 -13.05 8.54
CA PHE A 120 5.49 -11.80 8.57
C PHE A 120 5.12 -11.40 10.01
N LYS A 121 5.50 -10.18 10.41
CA LYS A 121 5.32 -9.68 11.79
C LYS A 121 4.31 -8.57 11.94
N GLY A 122 4.04 -7.80 10.88
CA GLY A 122 3.01 -6.77 10.94
C GLY A 122 3.15 -5.67 9.91
N ILE A 123 2.39 -4.60 10.16
CA ILE A 123 2.26 -3.46 9.27
C ILE A 123 2.41 -2.13 10.00
N ALA A 124 2.86 -1.10 9.27
CA ALA A 124 2.80 0.29 9.73
C ALA A 124 2.34 1.20 8.59
N ILE A 125 1.44 2.13 8.87
CA ILE A 125 0.85 3.02 7.85
C ILE A 125 0.94 4.46 8.35
N GLY A 126 1.73 5.29 7.68
CA GLY A 126 1.83 6.73 7.93
C GLY A 126 0.77 7.49 7.13
N ASN A 127 0.06 8.42 7.77
CA ASN A 127 -0.89 9.35 7.10
C ASN A 127 -1.78 8.67 6.03
N GLY A 128 -2.29 7.47 6.36
CA GLY A 128 -2.91 6.58 5.39
C GLY A 128 -4.34 6.95 4.99
N GLU A 129 -4.73 6.56 3.78
CA GLU A 129 -6.14 6.46 3.39
C GLU A 129 -6.73 5.13 3.88
N LEU A 130 -7.57 5.21 4.91
CA LEU A 130 -8.21 4.05 5.53
C LEU A 130 -9.72 4.05 5.30
N THR A 131 -10.35 5.23 5.25
CA THR A 131 -11.78 5.37 5.00
C THR A 131 -12.12 6.76 4.47
N THR A 132 -12.68 6.79 3.27
CA THR A 132 -13.10 8.02 2.58
C THR A 132 -14.02 8.88 3.42
N LYS A 133 -15.04 8.27 4.05
CA LYS A 133 -16.04 8.98 4.83
C LYS A 133 -15.41 9.75 6.00
N HIS A 134 -14.54 9.10 6.76
CA HIS A 134 -13.91 9.73 7.91
C HIS A 134 -12.87 10.78 7.48
N GLN A 135 -12.18 10.56 6.35
CA GLN A 135 -11.20 11.52 5.84
C GLN A 135 -11.84 12.76 5.23
N VAL A 136 -12.90 12.63 4.43
CA VAL A 136 -13.66 13.78 3.91
C VAL A 136 -14.32 14.57 5.05
N ASN A 137 -14.86 13.87 6.06
CA ASN A 137 -15.48 14.56 7.20
C ASN A 137 -14.45 15.34 8.05
N SER A 138 -13.22 14.85 8.16
CA SER A 138 -12.18 15.50 8.97
C SER A 138 -11.44 16.59 8.20
N VAL A 139 -11.23 16.45 6.88
CA VAL A 139 -10.43 17.41 6.11
C VAL A 139 -11.05 18.81 6.11
N ILE A 140 -12.37 18.93 6.01
CA ILE A 140 -13.06 20.24 6.05
C ILE A 140 -12.81 20.94 7.39
N PHE A 141 -12.94 20.20 8.49
CA PHE A 141 -12.68 20.73 9.83
C PHE A 141 -11.20 21.09 10.03
N GLN A 142 -10.28 20.27 9.52
CA GLN A 142 -8.85 20.51 9.59
C GLN A 142 -8.45 21.78 8.81
N LEU A 143 -8.97 21.95 7.58
CA LEU A 143 -8.71 23.13 6.77
C LEU A 143 -9.24 24.41 7.43
N TYR A 144 -10.42 24.34 8.05
CA TYR A 144 -10.99 25.45 8.80
C TYR A 144 -10.15 25.81 10.03
N THR A 145 -9.77 24.82 10.85
CA THR A 145 -8.99 25.05 12.07
C THR A 145 -7.58 25.55 11.80
N TYR A 146 -7.02 25.25 10.62
CA TYR A 146 -5.71 25.74 10.18
C TYR A 146 -5.78 27.07 9.43
N GLY A 147 -6.96 27.69 9.34
CA GLY A 147 -7.13 28.99 8.69
C GLY A 147 -6.99 28.96 7.17
N LEU A 148 -7.05 27.77 6.55
CA LEU A 148 -6.93 27.60 5.10
C LEU A 148 -8.26 27.84 4.37
N VAL A 149 -9.39 27.70 5.06
CA VAL A 149 -10.73 27.99 4.54
C VAL A 149 -11.51 28.81 5.57
N GLY A 150 -12.10 29.93 5.13
CA GLY A 150 -12.92 30.82 5.96
C GLY A 150 -14.42 30.51 5.89
N ARG A 151 -15.22 31.15 6.75
CA ARG A 151 -16.68 31.12 6.63
C ARG A 151 -17.10 31.99 5.45
N THR A 152 -17.89 31.43 4.54
CA THR A 152 -18.58 32.15 3.46
C THR A 152 -19.92 32.68 3.95
#